data_AF-A5KJJ7-F1
#
_entry.id   AF-A5KJJ7-F1
#
_cell.length_a   1.000
_cell.length_b   1.000
_cell.length_c   1.000
_cell.angle_alpha   90.00
_cell.angle_beta   90.00
_cell.angle_gamma   90.00
#
_symmetry.space_group_name_H-M   'P 1'
#
loop_
_entity.id
_entity.type
_entity.pdbx_description
1 polymer ?
#
loop_
_entity_poly.entity_id
_entity_poly.type
_entity_poly.pdbx_seq_one_letter_code
_entity_poly.pdbx_strand_id
1 'polypeptide(L)'
;MMAIAEFAFRRGFLKKLEVVNDVDFERRVSALQYIVENKAKGKVIVLIVLYLLLAVLVILNAYVEKYSVGLCVLSGGIALVGVYFAILHIVALTKMK
;
A
#
# COMPACT_ATOMS: atom_id res chain seq x y z
N MET A 1 4.72 11.36 -40.86
CA MET A 1 5.53 10.17 -40.52
C MET A 1 5.02 9.42 -39.30
N MET A 2 4.69 10.08 -38.17
CA MET A 2 4.24 9.39 -36.94
C MET A 2 2.95 8.55 -37.10
N ALA A 3 1.93 9.07 -37.79
CA ALA A 3 0.63 8.38 -37.89
C ALA A 3 0.69 7.04 -38.64
N ILE A 4 1.54 6.94 -39.66
CA ILE A 4 1.73 5.69 -40.42
C ILE A 4 2.48 4.66 -39.57
N ALA A 5 3.46 5.11 -38.79
CA ALA A 5 4.20 4.26 -37.86
C ALA A 5 3.29 3.71 -36.74
N GLU A 6 2.41 4.55 -36.15
CA GLU A 6 1.42 4.07 -35.17
C GLU A 6 0.45 3.06 -35.77
N PHE A 7 0.00 3.28 -37.01
CA PHE A 7 -0.95 2.38 -37.64
C PHE A 7 -0.32 1.02 -37.98
N ALA A 8 0.93 1.03 -38.47
CA ALA A 8 1.71 -0.19 -38.72
C ALA A 8 2.01 -0.94 -37.41
N PHE A 9 2.33 -0.20 -36.34
CA PHE A 9 2.56 -0.76 -35.01
C PHE A 9 1.28 -1.40 -34.44
N ARG A 10 0.14 -0.71 -34.48
CA ARG A 10 -1.14 -1.23 -33.96
C ARG A 10 -1.67 -2.43 -34.75
N ARG A 11 -1.52 -2.46 -36.07
CA ARG A 11 -2.03 -3.57 -36.90
C ARG A 11 -1.11 -4.77 -36.96
N GLY A 12 0.20 -4.55 -36.96
CA GLY A 12 1.19 -5.61 -37.16
C GLY A 12 1.78 -6.15 -35.86
N PHE A 13 2.28 -5.25 -34.99
CA PHE A 13 3.03 -5.63 -33.80
C PHE A 13 2.12 -6.13 -32.68
N LEU A 14 1.05 -5.38 -32.37
CA LEU A 14 0.11 -5.73 -31.28
C LEU A 14 -0.61 -7.07 -31.49
N LYS A 15 -0.82 -7.51 -32.74
CA LYS A 15 -1.46 -8.80 -33.03
C LYS A 15 -0.52 -10.00 -32.93
N LYS A 16 0.80 -9.77 -32.95
CA LYS A 16 1.84 -10.80 -32.85
C LYS A 16 2.32 -11.02 -31.41
N LEU A 17 1.94 -10.13 -30.51
CA LEU A 17 2.15 -10.33 -29.09
C LEU A 17 1.23 -11.46 -28.64
N GLU A 18 1.83 -12.51 -28.09
CA GLU A 18 1.11 -13.59 -27.44
C GLU A 18 0.24 -12.98 -26.35
N VAL A 19 -1.08 -13.20 -26.45
CA VAL A 19 -1.99 -12.77 -25.41
C VAL A 19 -1.60 -13.55 -24.17
N VAL A 20 -1.01 -12.86 -23.20
CA VAL A 20 -0.72 -13.42 -21.89
C VAL A 20 -2.07 -13.81 -21.30
N ASN A 21 -2.45 -15.07 -21.45
CA ASN A 21 -3.67 -15.64 -20.88
C ASN A 21 -3.46 -15.98 -19.40
N ASP A 22 -2.21 -16.05 -18.97
CA ASP A 22 -1.81 -16.28 -17.59
C ASP A 22 -1.51 -14.95 -16.88
N VAL A 23 -2.31 -13.92 -17.18
CA VAL A 23 -2.41 -12.78 -16.28
C VAL A 23 -3.23 -13.27 -15.11
N ASP A 24 -2.51 -13.73 -14.10
CA ASP A 24 -3.05 -14.20 -12.84
C ASP A 24 -3.71 -13.01 -12.11
N PHE A 25 -4.92 -12.64 -12.56
CA PHE A 25 -5.73 -11.58 -11.95
C PHE A 25 -6.18 -11.97 -10.54
N GLU A 26 -6.05 -13.24 -10.14
CA GLU A 26 -6.15 -13.69 -8.74
C GLU A 26 -5.05 -13.09 -7.85
N ARG A 27 -3.95 -12.64 -8.47
CA ARG A 27 -2.95 -11.76 -7.85
C ARG A 27 -3.40 -10.30 -7.73
N ARG A 28 -4.71 -10.03 -7.80
CA ARG A 28 -5.35 -8.95 -7.01
C ARG A 28 -5.25 -9.33 -5.53
N VAL A 29 -4.03 -9.55 -5.04
CA VAL A 29 -3.75 -9.74 -3.63
C VAL A 29 -4.22 -8.47 -2.95
N SER A 30 -5.40 -8.54 -2.34
CA SER A 30 -5.78 -7.63 -1.28
C SER A 30 -4.54 -7.48 -0.39
N ALA A 31 -4.15 -6.24 -0.07
CA ALA A 31 -2.97 -6.00 0.76
C ALA A 31 -2.99 -6.86 2.05
N LEU A 32 -4.20 -7.15 2.55
CA LEU A 32 -4.47 -8.09 3.62
C LEU A 32 -4.01 -9.53 3.30
N GLN A 33 -4.40 -10.07 2.14
CA GLN A 33 -4.05 -11.43 1.72
C GLN A 33 -2.55 -11.57 1.48
N TYR A 34 -1.91 -10.55 0.89
CA TYR A 34 -0.45 -10.51 0.79
C TYR A 34 0.23 -10.59 2.16
N ILE A 35 -0.27 -9.83 3.14
CA ILE A 35 0.28 -9.85 4.50
C ILE A 35 0.09 -11.23 5.12
N VAL A 36 -1.11 -11.82 5.03
CA VAL A 36 -1.44 -13.14 5.60
C VAL A 36 -0.57 -14.26 5.04
N GLU A 37 -0.35 -14.30 3.72
CA GLU A 37 0.39 -15.39 3.06
C GLU A 37 1.92 -15.24 3.11
N ASN A 38 2.43 -14.00 3.05
CA ASN A 38 3.85 -13.75 2.80
C ASN A 38 4.63 -13.22 4.00
N LYS A 39 3.96 -12.83 5.10
CA LYS A 39 4.64 -12.32 6.30
C LYS A 39 4.56 -13.30 7.47
N ALA A 40 5.68 -13.45 8.17
CA ALA A 40 5.72 -14.18 9.44
C ALA A 40 4.90 -13.44 10.52
N LYS A 41 4.19 -14.19 11.37
CA LYS A 41 3.36 -13.64 12.47
C LYS A 41 4.13 -12.65 13.34
N GLY A 42 5.36 -12.98 13.74
CA GLY A 42 6.20 -12.08 14.54
C GLY A 42 6.48 -10.74 13.86
N LYS A 43 6.71 -10.74 12.55
CA LYS A 43 6.93 -9.51 11.76
C LYS A 43 5.65 -8.66 11.69
N VAL A 44 4.47 -9.28 11.62
CA VAL A 44 3.20 -8.57 11.63
C VAL A 44 2.93 -7.91 12.98
N ILE A 45 3.20 -8.60 14.09
CA ILE A 45 3.07 -8.03 15.44
C ILE A 45 3.96 -6.80 15.60
N VAL A 46 5.22 -6.90 15.17
CA VAL A 46 6.16 -5.75 15.21
C VAL A 46 5.62 -4.59 14.37
N LEU A 47 5.09 -4.85 13.17
CA LEU A 47 4.52 -3.80 12.32
C LEU A 47 3.32 -3.11 12.98
N ILE A 48 2.44 -3.85 13.65
CA ILE A 48 1.31 -3.27 14.41
C ILE A 48 1.82 -2.28 15.45
N VAL A 49 2.79 -2.71 16.26
CA VAL A 49 3.40 -1.85 17.30
C VAL A 49 4.06 -0.62 16.67
N LEU A 50 4.77 -0.79 15.56
CA LEU A 50 5.45 0.30 14.87
C LEU A 50 4.48 1.35 14.30
N TYR A 51 3.37 0.92 13.71
CA TYR A 51 2.35 1.83 13.17
C TYR A 51 1.59 2.58 14.26
N LEU A 52 1.33 1.93 15.40
CA LEU A 52 0.73 2.60 16.57
C LEU A 52 1.69 3.62 17.18
N LEU A 53 2.97 3.24 17.35
CA LEU A 53 4.00 4.17 17.82
C LEU A 53 4.16 5.35 16.88
N LEU A 54 4.17 5.13 15.56
CA LEU A 54 4.21 6.20 14.57
C LEU A 54 3.06 7.19 14.78
N ALA A 55 1.82 6.70 14.90
CA ALA A 55 0.65 7.56 15.06
C ALA A 55 0.74 8.43 16.33
N VAL A 56 1.18 7.84 17.45
CA VAL A 56 1.34 8.53 18.73
C VAL A 56 2.49 9.54 18.65
N LEU A 57 3.67 9.13 18.18
CA LEU A 57 4.87 9.95 18.11
C LEU A 57 4.70 11.16 17.18
N VAL A 58 4.01 10.99 16.04
CA VAL A 58 3.78 12.10 15.10
C VAL A 58 2.91 13.20 15.75
N ILE A 59 1.88 12.83 16.49
CA ILE A 59 1.02 13.79 17.21
C ILE A 59 1.79 14.46 18.34
N LEU A 60 2.52 13.68 19.14
CA LEU A 60 3.37 14.20 20.21
C LEU A 60 4.43 15.17 19.68
N ASN A 61 5.05 14.85 18.55
CA ASN A 61 6.05 15.71 17.93
C ASN A 61 5.44 17.04 17.49
N ALA A 62 4.29 17.01 16.84
CA ALA A 62 3.58 18.22 16.43
C ALA A 62 3.20 19.12 17.63
N TYR A 63 2.86 18.51 18.78
CA TYR A 63 2.57 19.23 20.01
C TYR A 63 3.82 19.87 20.63
N VAL A 64 4.92 19.12 20.73
CA VAL A 64 6.19 19.58 21.33
C VAL A 64 6.80 20.71 20.50
N GLU A 65 6.83 20.56 19.18
CA GLU A 65 7.39 21.57 18.27
C GLU A 65 6.43 22.71 17.94
N LYS A 66 5.21 22.71 18.51
CA LYS A 66 4.17 23.74 18.32
C LYS A 66 3.96 24.08 16.86
N TYR A 67 3.64 23.05 16.08
CA TYR A 67 3.45 23.17 14.65
C TYR A 67 2.36 24.19 14.28
N SER A 68 2.56 24.85 13.14
CA SER A 68 1.52 25.69 12.54
C SER A 68 0.29 24.84 12.22
N VAL A 69 -0.88 25.48 12.13
CA VAL A 69 -2.16 24.78 11.93
C VAL A 69 -2.12 23.81 10.73
N GLY A 70 -1.48 24.21 9.63
CA GLY A 70 -1.32 23.35 8.45
C GLY A 70 -0.49 22.09 8.71
N LEU A 71 0.62 22.20 9.45
CA LEU A 71 1.47 21.07 9.81
C LEU A 71 0.80 20.16 10.85
N CYS A 72 -0.02 20.71 11.74
CA CYS A 72 -0.86 19.91 12.66
C CYS A 72 -1.88 19.06 11.90
N VAL A 73 -2.55 19.62 10.89
CA VAL A 73 -3.49 18.87 10.04
C VAL A 73 -2.78 17.75 9.29
N LEU A 74 -1.60 18.04 8.72
CA LEU A 74 -0.80 17.04 8.03
C LEU A 74 -0.34 15.92 8.98
N SER A 75 0.09 16.26 10.20
CA SER A 75 0.48 15.30 11.24
C SER A 75 -0.71 14.42 11.68
N GLY A 76 -1.90 15.01 11.83
CA GLY A 76 -3.14 14.27 12.08
C GLY A 76 -3.48 13.31 10.93
N GLY A 77 -3.30 13.73 9.68
CA GLY A 77 -3.47 12.88 8.50
C GLY A 77 -2.51 11.68 8.50
N ILE A 78 -1.23 11.91 8.80
CA ILE A 78 -0.24 10.83 8.92
C ILE A 78 -0.62 9.86 10.05
N ALA A 79 -1.08 10.38 11.20
CA ALA A 79 -1.50 9.55 12.32
C ALA A 79 -2.70 8.67 11.95
N LEU A 80 -3.70 9.21 11.23
CA LEU A 80 -4.84 8.43 10.72
C LEU A 80 -4.40 7.30 9.79
N VAL A 81 -3.45 7.56 8.88
CA VAL A 81 -2.88 6.54 8.00
C VAL A 81 -2.16 5.47 8.83
N GLY A 82 -1.40 5.86 9.85
CA GLY A 82 -0.74 4.93 10.79
C GLY A 82 -1.76 4.01 11.48
N VAL A 83 -2.84 4.57 12.00
CA VAL A 83 -3.93 3.79 12.64
C VAL A 83 -4.59 2.84 11.64
N TYR A 84 -4.88 3.29 10.41
CA TYR A 84 -5.43 2.44 9.37
C TYR A 84 -4.55 1.21 9.08
N PHE A 85 -3.24 1.42 8.91
CA PHE A 85 -2.31 0.32 8.69
C PHE A 85 -2.18 -0.60 9.90
N ALA A 86 -2.23 -0.07 11.13
CA ALA A 86 -2.25 -0.90 12.33
C ALA A 86 -3.48 -1.81 12.35
N ILE A 87 -4.68 -1.28 12.09
CA ILE A 87 -5.93 -2.06 12.01
C ILE A 87 -5.84 -3.14 10.93
N LEU A 88 -5.35 -2.79 9.74
CA LEU A 88 -5.18 -3.74 8.64
C LEU A 88 -4.27 -4.91 9.05
N HIS A 89 -3.15 -4.63 9.73
CA HIS A 89 -2.25 -5.67 10.22
C HIS A 89 -2.84 -6.48 11.38
N ILE A 90 -3.68 -5.89 12.24
CA ILE A 90 -4.42 -6.62 13.28
C ILE A 90 -5.41 -7.61 12.64
N VAL A 91 -6.19 -7.17 11.64
CA VAL A 91 -7.12 -8.03 10.91
C VAL A 91 -6.37 -9.12 10.12
N ALA A 92 -5.19 -8.80 9.59
CA ALA A 92 -4.34 -9.81 8.97
C ALA A 92 -3.86 -10.84 10.02
N LEU A 93 -3.44 -10.40 11.20
CA LEU A 93 -2.99 -11.27 12.28
C LEU A 93 -4.06 -12.27 12.72
N THR A 94 -5.33 -11.86 12.82
CA THR A 94 -6.44 -12.76 13.19
C THR A 94 -6.77 -13.79 12.10
N LYS A 95 -6.38 -13.53 10.85
CA LYS A 95 -6.58 -14.44 9.71
C LYS A 95 -5.38 -15.34 9.42
N MET A 96 -4.23 -15.09 10.05
CA MET A 96 -3.04 -15.93 9.94
C MET A 96 -3.19 -17.21 10.77
N LYS A 97 -3.16 -18.38 10.13
CA LYS A 97 -3.14 -19.70 10.79
C LYS A 97 -1.87 -19.93 11.58
#